data_AF-A0A7Y9MIT8-F1
#
_entry.id   AF-A0A7Y9MIT8-F1
#
_cell.length_a   1.000
_cell.length_b   1.000
_cell.length_c   1.000
_cell.angle_alpha   90.00
_cell.angle_beta   90.00
_cell.angle_gamma   90.00
#
_symmetry.space_group_name_H-M   'P 1'
#
loop_
_entity.id
_entity.type
_entity.pdbx_description
1 polymer ?
#
loop_
_entity_poly.entity_id
_entity_poly.type
_entity_poly.pdbx_seq_one_letter_code
_entity_poly.pdbx_strand_id
1 'polypeptide(L)'
;MCGVCGGAASASDLELHHLDYAGVTLVAGRWRAQEKHADLVAMHPTCHDLVHRLIDRDTVLSRQRTRHDATTIAAARIRDALNSKETR
;
A
#
# COMPACT_ATOMS: atom_id res chain seq x y z
N MET A 1 -10.22 9.14 -2.94
CA MET A 1 -10.71 7.78 -2.59
C MET A 1 -9.54 6.95 -2.10
N CYS A 2 -9.77 6.01 -1.18
CA CYS A 2 -8.75 5.08 -0.71
C CYS A 2 -8.49 3.97 -1.74
N GLY A 3 -7.22 3.74 -2.07
CA GLY A 3 -6.77 2.72 -3.03
C GLY A 3 -6.97 1.27 -2.58
N VAL A 4 -7.37 1.03 -1.33
CA VAL A 4 -7.69 -0.31 -0.79
C VAL A 4 -9.19 -0.49 -0.62
N CYS A 5 -9.85 0.23 0.27
CA CYS A 5 -11.28 0.01 0.54
C CYS A 5 -12.23 0.73 -0.44
N GLY A 6 -11.73 1.59 -1.32
CA GLY A 6 -12.58 2.36 -2.25
C GLY A 6 -13.37 3.51 -1.61
N GLY A 7 -13.37 3.63 -0.27
CA GLY A 7 -14.09 4.67 0.45
C GLY A 7 -13.65 6.09 0.08
N ALA A 8 -14.59 7.03 0.20
CA ALA A 8 -14.33 8.45 0.04
C ALA A 8 -13.37 8.97 1.12
N ALA A 9 -12.49 9.88 0.74
CA ALA A 9 -11.46 10.45 1.60
C ALA A 9 -11.01 11.78 1.01
N SER A 10 -10.75 12.78 1.86
CA SER A 10 -10.04 13.98 1.45
C SER A 10 -8.53 13.73 1.40
N ALA A 11 -7.76 14.66 0.84
CA ALA A 11 -6.30 14.52 0.77
C ALA A 11 -5.65 14.45 2.17
N SER A 12 -6.22 15.10 3.18
CA SER A 12 -5.72 15.07 4.56
C SER A 12 -6.02 13.75 5.29
N ASP A 13 -6.93 12.93 4.75
CA ASP A 13 -7.32 11.64 5.36
C ASP A 13 -6.51 10.46 4.78
N LEU A 14 -5.58 10.73 3.87
CA LEU A 14 -4.85 9.72 3.11
C LEU A 14 -3.34 9.80 3.37
N GLU A 15 -2.75 8.63 3.54
CA GLU A 15 -1.31 8.42 3.56
C GLU A 15 -0.87 7.82 2.22
N LEU A 16 0.35 8.15 1.79
CA LEU A 16 0.94 7.56 0.59
C LEU A 16 1.69 6.28 0.95
N HIS A 17 1.29 5.19 0.30
CA HIS A 17 2.00 3.93 0.35
C HIS A 17 2.86 3.75 -0.89
N HIS A 18 4.12 3.40 -0.67
CA HIS A 18 5.10 3.14 -1.72
C HIS A 18 5.00 1.68 -2.20
N LEU A 19 4.79 1.49 -3.50
CA LEU A 19 4.75 0.16 -4.13
C LEU A 19 6.15 -0.40 -4.38
N ASP A 20 7.14 0.47 -4.54
CA ASP A 20 8.55 0.13 -4.59
C ASP A 20 9.33 1.18 -3.79
N TYR A 21 10.56 0.89 -3.38
CA TYR A 21 11.51 1.84 -2.82
C TYR A 21 12.72 2.08 -3.75
N ALA A 22 12.75 1.43 -4.92
CA ALA A 22 13.88 1.49 -5.85
C ALA A 22 14.20 2.92 -6.34
N GLY A 23 13.23 3.84 -6.30
CA GLY A 23 13.45 5.25 -6.66
C GLY A 23 14.01 6.10 -5.52
N VAL A 24 14.08 5.58 -4.29
CA VAL A 24 14.63 6.29 -3.14
C VAL A 24 16.15 6.28 -3.18
N THR A 25 16.72 7.45 -3.47
CA THR A 25 18.17 7.63 -3.63
C THR A 25 18.69 8.74 -2.73
N LEU A 26 19.94 8.63 -2.28
CA LEU A 26 20.61 9.68 -1.51
C LEU A 26 21.32 10.63 -2.48
N VAL A 27 20.82 11.85 -2.62
CA VAL A 27 21.38 12.88 -3.51
C VAL A 27 21.85 14.07 -2.68
N ALA A 28 23.15 14.37 -2.73
CA ALA A 28 23.77 15.46 -1.96
C ALA A 28 23.42 15.42 -0.45
N GLY A 29 23.44 14.23 0.15
CA GLY A 29 23.13 14.03 1.57
C GLY A 29 21.65 14.12 1.94
N ARG A 30 20.74 14.21 0.97
CA ARG A 30 19.29 14.22 1.19
C ARG A 30 18.63 13.03 0.52
N TRP A 31 17.75 12.34 1.22
CA TRP A 31 16.91 11.29 0.62
C TRP A 31 15.91 11.91 -0.33
N ARG A 32 15.88 11.42 -1.57
CA ARG A 32 14.89 11.79 -2.59
C ARG A 32 14.18 10.54 -3.06
N ALA A 33 12.87 10.49 -2.85
CA ALA A 33 12.00 9.54 -3.53
C ALA A 33 11.77 10.05 -4.96
N GLN A 34 12.38 9.40 -5.95
CA GLN A 34 12.20 9.72 -7.38
C GLN A 34 11.15 8.81 -8.04
N GLU A 35 10.24 8.30 -7.24
CA GLU A 35 9.25 7.33 -7.69
C GLU A 35 8.16 8.02 -8.49
N LYS A 36 7.63 7.29 -9.48
CA LYS A 36 6.54 7.82 -10.29
C LYS A 36 5.30 7.87 -9.43
N HIS A 37 4.39 8.78 -9.72
CA HIS A 37 3.07 8.81 -9.08
C HIS A 37 2.33 7.47 -9.20
N ALA A 38 2.61 6.69 -10.26
CA ALA A 38 2.08 5.36 -10.46
C ALA A 38 2.60 4.32 -9.45
N ASP A 39 3.72 4.58 -8.78
CA ASP A 39 4.32 3.74 -7.75
C ASP A 39 3.82 4.10 -6.34
N LEU A 40 2.84 5.02 -6.26
CA LEU A 40 2.23 5.48 -5.02
C LEU A 40 0.74 5.14 -5.00
N VAL A 41 0.27 4.64 -3.87
CA VAL A 41 -1.16 4.41 -3.64
C VAL A 41 -1.59 5.18 -2.40
N ALA A 42 -2.59 6.04 -2.55
CA ALA A 42 -3.18 6.78 -1.45
C ALA A 42 -4.14 5.87 -0.66
N MET A 43 -3.97 5.76 0.65
CA MET A 43 -4.73 4.86 1.52
C MET A 43 -5.16 5.55 2.80
N HIS A 44 -6.30 5.16 3.38
CA HIS A 44 -6.59 5.52 4.77
C HIS A 44 -5.49 4.93 5.69
N PRO A 45 -5.16 5.59 6.83
CA PRO A 45 -4.17 5.08 7.78
C PRO A 45 -4.42 3.63 8.22
N THR A 46 -5.69 3.27 8.43
CA THR A 46 -6.07 1.90 8.81
C THR A 46 -5.87 0.88 7.69
N CYS A 47 -6.20 1.24 6.45
CA CYS A 47 -5.96 0.39 5.29
C CYS A 47 -4.46 0.21 5.04
N HIS A 48 -3.70 1.29 5.22
CA HIS A 48 -2.26 1.30 5.08
C HIS A 48 -1.59 0.33 6.06
N ASP A 49 -1.93 0.44 7.34
CA ASP A 49 -1.44 -0.46 8.40
C ASP A 49 -1.85 -1.93 8.16
N LEU A 50 -3.09 -2.19 7.71
CA LEU A 50 -3.51 -3.54 7.36
C LEU A 50 -2.69 -4.15 6.22
N VAL A 51 -2.35 -3.37 5.19
CA VAL A 51 -1.48 -3.83 4.10
C VAL A 51 -0.12 -4.25 4.66
N HIS A 52 0.50 -3.40 5.48
CA HIS A 52 1.78 -3.70 6.13
C HIS A 52 1.72 -4.99 6.96
N ARG A 53 0.74 -5.08 7.87
CA ARG A 53 0.57 -6.25 8.73
C ARG A 53 0.35 -7.55 7.93
N LEU A 54 -0.39 -7.49 6.81
CA LEU A 54 -0.64 -8.66 5.99
C LEU A 54 0.63 -9.12 5.26
N ILE A 55 1.39 -8.19 4.68
CA ILE A 55 2.67 -8.49 4.02
C ILE A 55 3.65 -9.08 5.04
N ASP A 56 3.80 -8.43 6.19
CA ASP A 56 4.79 -8.83 7.20
C ASP A 56 4.51 -10.21 7.81
N ARG A 57 3.24 -10.61 7.87
CA ARG A 57 2.81 -11.92 8.40
C ARG A 57 2.86 -13.04 7.36
N ASP A 58 2.66 -12.73 6.08
CA ASP A 58 2.68 -13.72 4.99
C ASP A 58 4.12 -13.88 4.48
N THR A 59 4.73 -15.04 4.72
CA THR A 59 6.14 -15.31 4.33
C THR A 59 6.33 -15.26 2.81
N VAL A 60 5.31 -15.59 2.02
CA VAL A 60 5.39 -15.53 0.56
C VAL A 60 5.35 -14.06 0.11
N LEU A 61 4.43 -13.26 0.65
CA LEU A 61 4.36 -11.84 0.30
C LEU A 61 5.61 -11.07 0.76
N SER A 62 6.11 -11.33 1.96
CA SER A 62 7.28 -10.63 2.51
C SER A 62 8.61 -11.02 1.88
N ARG A 63 8.77 -12.27 1.42
CA ARG A 63 10.11 -12.78 1.00
C ARG A 63 10.20 -13.27 -0.44
N GLN A 64 9.07 -13.60 -1.07
CA GLN A 64 9.06 -14.27 -2.38
C GLN A 64 8.41 -13.42 -3.47
N ARG A 65 7.97 -12.20 -3.14
CA ARG A 65 7.34 -11.27 -4.06
C ARG A 65 8.08 -9.95 -4.04
N THR A 66 8.00 -9.23 -5.15
CA THR A 66 8.40 -7.82 -5.17
C THR A 66 7.49 -7.03 -4.23
N ARG A 67 7.97 -5.89 -3.74
CA ARG A 67 7.15 -5.02 -2.89
C ARG A 67 5.85 -4.63 -3.58
N HIS A 68 5.93 -4.36 -4.89
CA HIS A 68 4.80 -3.98 -5.72
C HIS A 68 3.73 -5.08 -5.77
N ASP A 69 4.15 -6.32 -6.07
CA ASP A 69 3.24 -7.46 -6.12
C ASP A 69 2.67 -7.78 -4.75
N ALA A 70 3.49 -7.72 -3.70
CA ALA A 70 3.06 -7.94 -2.33
C ALA A 70 1.96 -6.96 -1.92
N THR A 71 2.13 -5.67 -2.20
CA THR A 71 1.11 -4.65 -1.92
C THR A 71 -0.14 -4.84 -2.75
N THR A 72 -0.01 -5.12 -4.05
CA THR A 72 -1.17 -5.34 -4.92
C THR A 72 -2.01 -6.52 -4.45
N ILE A 73 -1.37 -7.65 -4.12
CA ILE A 73 -2.05 -8.85 -3.61
C ILE A 73 -2.67 -8.57 -2.23
N ALA A 74 -1.95 -7.91 -1.33
CA ALA A 74 -2.45 -7.60 0.01
C ALA A 74 -3.68 -6.67 -0.05
N ALA A 75 -3.64 -5.62 -0.87
CA ALA A 75 -4.74 -4.69 -1.07
C ALA A 75 -5.99 -5.40 -1.63
N ALA A 76 -5.82 -6.30 -2.60
CA ALA A 76 -6.91 -7.09 -3.15
C ALA A 76 -7.56 -7.99 -2.07
N ARG A 77 -6.75 -8.72 -1.29
CA ARG A 77 -7.24 -9.58 -0.21
C ARG A 77 -8.02 -8.80 0.86
N ILE A 78 -7.55 -7.62 1.23
CA ILE A 78 -8.23 -6.75 2.21
C ILE A 78 -9.57 -6.28 1.63
N ARG A 79 -9.59 -5.83 0.38
CA ARG A 79 -10.83 -5.41 -0.29
C ARG A 79 -11.86 -6.54 -0.34
N ASP A 80 -11.45 -7.73 -0.76
CA ASP A 80 -12.34 -8.89 -0.83
C ASP A 80 -12.92 -9.25 0.56
N ALA A 81 -12.09 -9.17 1.60
CA ALA A 81 -12.52 -9.43 2.98
C ALA A 81 -13.50 -8.38 3.51
N LEU A 82 -13.35 -7.11 3.12
CA LEU A 82 -14.30 -6.03 3.47
C LEU A 82 -15.64 -6.23 2.77
N ASN A 83 -15.61 -6.50 1.46
CA ASN A 83 -16.82 -6.71 0.66
C ASN A 83 -17.60 -7.95 1.11
N SER A 84 -16.89 -9.02 1.52
CA SER A 84 -17.50 -10.24 2.05
C SER A 84 -18.18 -10.07 3.41
N LYS A 85 -17.80 -9.04 4.17
CA LYS A 85 -18.43 -8.71 5.46
C LYS A 85 -19.66 -7.82 5.30
N GLU A 86 -19.77 -7.06 4.22
CA GLU A 86 -20.93 -6.21 3.94
C GLU A 86 -22.16 -7.02 3.47
N THR A 87 -21.95 -8.26 3.01
CA THR A 87 -23.01 -9.17 2.56
C THR A 87 -23.56 -10.11 3.65
N ARG A 88 -23.08 -10.00 4.90
CA ARG A 88 -23.55 -10.77 6.07
C ARG A 88 -24.23 -9.89 7.08
#